data_AF-A0AAV7VXW0-F1
#
_entry.id   AF-A0AAV7VXW0-F1
#
_cell.length_a   1.000
_cell.length_b   1.000
_cell.length_c   1.000
_cell.angle_alpha   90.00
_cell.angle_beta   90.00
_cell.angle_gamma   90.00
#
_symmetry.space_group_name_H-M   'P 1'
#
loop_
_entity.id
_entity.type
_entity.pdbx_description
1 polymer ?
#
loop_
_entity_poly.entity_id
_entity_poly.type
_entity_poly.pdbx_seq_one_letter_code
_entity_poly.pdbx_strand_id
1 'polypeptide(L)'
;MFLLNCTHKLATLERLLVKNFPESLKVYGTLFHINRGNPFNLELLVDSWPDFQTVITRPPRQERNDDMDHYTNSYYMFTKDVEGLRKILNTTDVVDWNQKLQIQGLQHNLDEVIKSTAAIKKLRVDTAIRLLYVKEESLRRCHLSGHHAASEKKAPSLIVLKIGKR
;
A
#
# COMPACT_ATOMS: atom_id res chain seq x y z
N MET A 1 -13.01 -3.32 -6.34
CA MET A 1 -12.52 -3.25 -4.95
C MET A 1 -13.61 -2.69 -4.06
N PHE A 2 -13.62 -3.06 -2.79
CA PHE A 2 -14.59 -2.65 -1.77
C PHE A 2 -13.98 -1.61 -0.84
N LEU A 3 -14.68 -0.50 -0.61
CA LEU A 3 -14.31 0.48 0.41
C LEU A 3 -14.62 -0.10 1.80
N LEU A 4 -13.62 -0.09 2.69
CA LEU A 4 -13.76 -0.58 4.06
C LEU A 4 -13.85 0.61 5.02
N ASN A 5 -15.04 0.89 5.55
CA ASN A 5 -15.30 1.98 6.50
C ASN A 5 -15.82 1.50 7.87
N CYS A 6 -16.16 0.21 7.99
CA CYS A 6 -16.67 -0.36 9.24
C CYS A 6 -15.53 -0.53 10.25
N THR A 7 -15.63 0.12 11.40
CA THR A 7 -14.63 0.13 12.48
C THR A 7 -14.19 -1.29 12.90
N HIS A 8 -15.13 -2.22 13.04
CA HIS A 8 -14.81 -3.60 13.41
C HIS A 8 -14.00 -4.33 12.32
N LYS A 9 -14.32 -4.09 11.04
CA LYS A 9 -13.57 -4.65 9.90
C LYS A 9 -12.18 -4.02 9.83
N LEU A 10 -12.06 -2.71 10.00
CA LEU A 10 -10.77 -2.01 10.02
C LEU A 10 -9.87 -2.46 11.16
N ALA A 11 -10.39 -2.62 12.38
CA ALA A 11 -9.63 -3.16 13.52
C ALA A 11 -9.20 -4.63 13.31
N THR A 12 -10.01 -5.40 12.59
CA THR A 12 -9.66 -6.78 12.21
C THR A 12 -8.56 -6.79 11.16
N LEU A 13 -8.65 -5.92 10.15
CA LEU A 13 -7.63 -5.77 9.14
C LEU A 13 -6.29 -5.29 9.73
N GLU A 14 -6.33 -4.34 10.67
CA GLU A 14 -5.12 -3.84 11.37
C GLU A 14 -4.36 -5.01 12.02
N ARG A 15 -5.07 -5.92 12.71
CA ARG A 15 -4.50 -7.14 13.29
C ARG A 15 -3.99 -8.15 12.25
N LEU A 16 -4.69 -8.31 11.13
CA LEU A 16 -4.29 -9.26 10.08
C LEU A 16 -3.03 -8.79 9.34
N LEU A 17 -2.86 -7.48 9.13
CA LEU A 17 -1.68 -6.93 8.49
C LEU A 17 -0.41 -7.16 9.33
N VAL A 18 -0.49 -7.11 10.66
CA VAL A 18 0.65 -7.36 11.56
C VAL A 18 1.36 -8.69 11.25
N LYS A 19 0.61 -9.72 10.83
CA LYS A 19 1.14 -11.05 10.47
C LYS A 19 2.05 -11.04 9.22
N ASN A 20 2.02 -9.97 8.44
CA ASN A 20 2.76 -9.82 7.17
C ASN A 20 3.81 -8.71 7.29
N PHE A 21 4.34 -8.48 8.50
CA PHE A 21 5.42 -7.52 8.69
C PHE A 21 6.76 -8.15 8.27
N PRO A 22 7.64 -7.38 7.59
CA PRO A 22 7.55 -5.93 7.34
C PRO A 22 6.78 -5.49 6.09
N GLU A 23 6.38 -6.40 5.20
CA GLU A 23 5.81 -6.13 3.88
C GLU A 23 4.58 -5.21 3.91
N SER A 24 3.69 -5.40 4.88
CA SER A 24 2.45 -4.64 5.01
C SER A 24 2.60 -3.35 5.81
N LEU A 25 3.81 -3.01 6.29
CA LEU A 25 4.03 -1.94 7.27
C LEU A 25 3.48 -0.58 6.81
N LYS A 26 3.60 -0.25 5.51
CA LYS A 26 3.12 1.04 4.98
C LYS A 26 1.60 1.14 4.99
N VAL A 27 0.92 0.08 4.55
CA VAL A 27 -0.54 0.01 4.61
C VAL A 27 -1.01 -0.01 6.06
N TYR A 28 -0.36 -0.81 6.91
CA TYR A 28 -0.65 -0.83 8.35
C TYR A 28 -0.55 0.57 8.96
N GLY A 29 0.52 1.32 8.67
CA GLY A 29 0.70 2.67 9.18
C GLY A 29 -0.45 3.60 8.78
N THR A 30 -0.92 3.51 7.53
CA THR A 30 -2.09 4.29 7.10
C THR A 30 -3.37 3.87 7.81
N LEU A 31 -3.61 2.56 7.95
CA LEU A 31 -4.77 2.03 8.67
C LEU A 31 -4.76 2.40 10.16
N PHE A 32 -3.58 2.39 10.78
CA PHE A 32 -3.38 2.84 12.14
C PHE A 32 -3.86 4.28 12.32
N HIS A 33 -3.56 5.17 11.38
CA HIS A 33 -4.06 6.56 11.40
C HIS A 33 -5.55 6.67 11.06
N ILE A 34 -6.06 5.87 10.11
CA ILE A 34 -7.49 5.82 9.78
C ILE A 34 -8.33 5.47 11.02
N ASN A 35 -7.92 4.44 11.78
CA ASN A 35 -8.58 4.03 13.02
C ASN A 35 -8.49 5.07 14.15
N ARG A 36 -7.68 6.12 13.97
CA ARG A 36 -7.40 7.16 14.97
C ARG A 36 -7.75 8.55 14.44
N GLY A 37 -8.91 8.66 13.81
CA GLY A 37 -9.48 9.93 13.35
C GLY A 37 -9.12 10.31 11.90
N ASN A 38 -8.33 9.49 11.20
CA ASN A 38 -8.00 9.65 9.78
C ASN A 38 -7.55 11.08 9.40
N PRO A 39 -6.47 11.61 10.00
CA PRO A 39 -6.05 13.00 9.79
C PRO A 39 -5.68 13.34 8.32
N PHE A 40 -5.39 12.32 7.51
CA PHE A 40 -5.05 12.45 6.09
C PHE A 40 -6.22 12.18 5.15
N ASN A 41 -7.43 11.97 5.70
CA ASN A 41 -8.65 11.67 4.97
C ASN A 41 -8.50 10.52 3.95
N LEU A 42 -7.75 9.46 4.27
CA LEU A 42 -7.51 8.37 3.34
C LEU A 42 -8.69 7.39 3.30
N GLU A 43 -8.94 6.84 2.12
CA GLU A 43 -9.81 5.69 1.91
C GLU A 43 -9.01 4.39 1.98
N LEU A 44 -9.58 3.34 2.58
CA LEU A 44 -9.01 1.99 2.56
C LEU A 44 -9.87 1.07 1.71
N LEU A 45 -9.24 0.40 0.74
CA LEU A 45 -9.88 -0.53 -0.17
C LEU A 45 -9.29 -1.93 -0.05
N VAL A 46 -10.15 -2.93 -0.16
CA VAL A 46 -9.78 -4.35 -0.26
C VAL A 46 -10.38 -4.98 -1.52
N ASP A 47 -9.73 -5.98 -2.09
CA ASP A 47 -10.25 -6.72 -3.24
C ASP A 47 -11.42 -7.64 -2.86
N SER A 48 -11.35 -8.26 -1.68
CA SER A 48 -12.39 -9.09 -1.09
C SER A 48 -12.40 -8.95 0.44
N TRP A 49 -13.45 -9.44 1.09
CA TRP A 49 -13.55 -9.47 2.55
C TRP A 49 -14.34 -10.72 3.01
N PRO A 50 -13.88 -11.45 4.04
CA PRO A 50 -12.72 -11.20 4.89
C PRO A 50 -11.37 -11.67 4.31
N ASP A 51 -11.38 -12.52 3.27
CA ASP A 51 -10.18 -13.19 2.74
C ASP A 51 -9.44 -12.36 1.67
N PHE A 52 -9.14 -11.11 2.01
CA PHE A 52 -8.47 -10.16 1.12
C PHE A 52 -7.11 -10.69 0.63
N GLN A 53 -6.82 -10.42 -0.65
CA GLN A 53 -5.49 -10.58 -1.23
C GLN A 53 -4.79 -9.24 -1.34
N THR A 54 -5.49 -8.17 -1.69
CA THR A 54 -4.91 -6.85 -1.95
C THR A 54 -5.56 -5.78 -1.07
N VAL A 55 -4.73 -4.96 -0.44
CA VAL A 55 -5.14 -3.77 0.32
C VAL A 55 -4.48 -2.54 -0.28
N ILE A 56 -5.28 -1.52 -0.57
CA ILE A 56 -4.81 -0.23 -1.09
C ILE A 56 -5.40 0.87 -0.22
N THR A 57 -4.55 1.78 0.26
CA THR A 57 -5.01 3.07 0.79
C THR A 57 -4.69 4.17 -0.21
N ARG A 58 -5.61 5.13 -0.34
CA ARG A 58 -5.54 6.21 -1.33
C ARG A 58 -6.26 7.48 -0.82
N PRO A 59 -6.09 8.63 -1.49
CA PRO A 59 -6.93 9.79 -1.25
C PRO A 59 -8.37 9.55 -1.71
N PRO A 60 -9.36 10.32 -1.19
CA PRO A 60 -10.74 10.24 -1.64
C PRO A 60 -10.86 10.60 -3.12
N ARG A 61 -11.74 9.92 -3.85
CA ARG A 61 -11.95 10.20 -5.28
C ARG A 61 -12.64 11.53 -5.56
N GLN A 62 -13.54 11.94 -4.68
CA GLN A 62 -14.45 13.07 -4.94
C GLN A 62 -13.86 14.42 -4.51
N GLU A 63 -12.73 14.39 -3.81
CA GLU A 63 -12.01 15.61 -3.44
C GLU A 63 -11.08 16.00 -4.57
N ARG A 64 -11.18 17.26 -5.01
CA ARG A 64 -10.21 17.84 -5.95
C ARG A 64 -8.87 17.98 -5.23
N ASN A 65 -8.07 16.93 -5.31
CA ASN A 65 -6.65 17.03 -4.99
C ASN A 65 -5.94 17.80 -6.11
N ASP A 66 -4.84 18.46 -5.77
CA ASP A 66 -3.94 19.06 -6.76
C ASP A 66 -3.38 17.93 -7.64
N ASP A 67 -3.75 17.92 -8.92
CA ASP A 67 -3.37 16.87 -9.86
C ASP A 67 -1.87 16.88 -10.19
N MET A 68 -1.14 17.89 -9.73
CA MET A 68 0.30 18.04 -9.90
C MET A 68 1.12 17.67 -8.66
N ASP A 69 0.46 17.43 -7.52
CA ASP A 69 1.14 17.14 -6.26
C ASP A 69 1.27 15.63 -5.96
N HIS A 70 2.49 15.11 -6.11
CA HIS A 70 2.80 13.74 -5.74
C HIS A 70 2.58 13.42 -4.26
N TYR A 71 2.60 14.42 -3.36
CA TYR A 71 2.50 14.19 -1.92
C TYR A 71 1.06 13.95 -1.47
N THR A 72 0.12 14.80 -1.89
CA THR A 72 -1.31 14.57 -1.62
C THR A 72 -1.84 13.36 -2.39
N ASN A 73 -1.31 13.07 -3.58
CA ASN A 73 -1.71 11.92 -4.40
C ASN A 73 -0.96 10.62 -4.03
N SER A 74 -1.01 10.25 -2.75
CA SER A 74 -0.29 9.10 -2.19
C SER A 74 -1.12 7.83 -2.11
N TYR A 75 -0.61 6.77 -2.72
CA TYR A 75 -1.16 5.42 -2.66
C TYR A 75 -0.22 4.50 -1.87
N TYR A 76 -0.78 3.63 -1.04
CA TYR A 76 -0.02 2.63 -0.30
C TYR A 76 -0.60 1.25 -0.54
N MET A 77 0.24 0.28 -0.87
CA MET A 77 -0.21 -1.02 -1.36
C MET A 77 0.43 -2.17 -0.60
N PHE A 78 -0.37 -3.20 -0.38
CA PHE A 78 0.04 -4.52 0.09
C PHE A 78 -0.76 -5.56 -0.68
N THR A 79 -0.10 -6.59 -1.22
CA THR A 79 -0.78 -7.69 -1.90
C THR A 79 -0.17 -9.05 -1.57
N LYS A 80 -1.03 -10.06 -1.45
CA LYS A 80 -0.66 -11.49 -1.43
C LYS A 80 -0.73 -12.10 -2.84
N ASP A 81 -1.44 -11.45 -3.76
CA ASP A 81 -1.62 -11.87 -5.15
C ASP A 81 -1.14 -10.77 -6.11
N VAL A 82 -0.03 -11.05 -6.79
CA VAL A 82 0.63 -10.13 -7.72
C VAL A 82 -0.19 -9.96 -9.01
N GLU A 83 -0.75 -11.05 -9.51
CA GLU A 83 -1.53 -11.03 -10.76
C GLU A 83 -2.91 -10.45 -10.53
N GLY A 84 -3.50 -10.70 -9.36
CA GLY A 84 -4.69 -9.98 -8.88
C GLY A 84 -4.46 -8.47 -8.83
N LEU A 85 -3.34 -8.02 -8.24
CA LEU A 85 -2.98 -6.60 -8.23
C LEU A 85 -2.80 -6.05 -9.65
N ARG A 86 -2.09 -6.77 -10.54
CA ARG A 86 -1.93 -6.38 -11.95
C ARG A 86 -3.28 -6.17 -12.63
N LYS A 87 -4.25 -7.07 -12.41
CA LYS A 87 -5.60 -6.92 -12.93
C LYS A 87 -6.30 -5.71 -12.35
N ILE A 88 -6.22 -5.48 -11.04
CA ILE A 88 -6.80 -4.30 -10.37
C ILE A 88 -6.27 -3.01 -10.99
N LEU A 89 -4.95 -2.86 -11.11
CA LEU A 89 -4.33 -1.62 -11.63
C LEU A 89 -4.65 -1.33 -13.10
N ASN A 90 -4.95 -2.36 -13.89
CA ASN A 90 -5.27 -2.22 -15.31
C ASN A 90 -6.77 -2.04 -15.58
N THR A 91 -7.64 -2.71 -14.81
CA THR A 91 -9.09 -2.80 -15.10
C THR A 91 -9.95 -1.91 -14.23
N THR A 92 -9.44 -1.45 -13.10
CA THR A 92 -10.20 -0.60 -12.18
C THR A 92 -9.67 0.83 -12.19
N ASP A 93 -10.54 1.75 -11.82
CA ASP A 93 -10.24 3.17 -11.57
C ASP A 93 -9.67 3.40 -10.16
N VAL A 94 -9.13 2.37 -9.50
CA VAL A 94 -8.66 2.45 -8.11
C VAL A 94 -7.53 3.46 -7.95
N VAL A 95 -6.62 3.47 -8.91
CA VAL A 95 -5.58 4.49 -9.06
C VAL A 95 -6.01 5.44 -10.15
N ASP A 96 -6.05 6.73 -9.84
CA ASP A 96 -6.22 7.75 -10.86
C ASP A 96 -4.86 8.04 -11.52
N TRP A 97 -4.68 7.46 -12.69
CA TRP A 97 -3.46 7.58 -13.51
C TRP A 97 -3.38 8.89 -14.30
N ASN A 98 -4.41 9.75 -14.24
CA ASN A 98 -4.42 11.01 -14.98
C ASN A 98 -3.69 12.15 -14.26
N GLN A 99 -3.39 11.98 -12.97
CA GLN A 99 -2.66 12.91 -12.12
C GLN A 99 -1.23 12.44 -11.84
N LYS A 100 -0.41 13.37 -11.33
CA LYS A 100 0.88 13.06 -10.71
C LYS A 100 0.63 12.39 -9.37
N LEU A 101 1.20 11.20 -9.16
CA LEU A 101 0.97 10.41 -7.96
C LEU A 101 2.25 9.78 -7.43
N GLN A 102 2.19 9.28 -6.20
CA GLN A 102 3.20 8.39 -5.66
C GLN A 102 2.59 7.08 -5.15
N ILE A 103 3.27 5.96 -5.41
CA ILE A 103 2.91 4.66 -4.85
C ILE A 103 4.03 4.21 -3.91
N GLN A 104 3.66 3.77 -2.70
CA GLN A 104 4.60 3.33 -1.68
C GLN A 104 4.28 1.91 -1.18
N GLY A 105 5.32 1.11 -0.99
CA GLY A 105 5.20 -0.25 -0.44
C GLY A 105 6.56 -0.83 -0.06
N LEU A 106 6.55 -1.96 0.65
CA LEU A 106 7.79 -2.66 1.05
C LEU A 106 8.03 -3.96 0.27
N GLN A 107 7.09 -4.38 -0.57
CA GLN A 107 7.19 -5.63 -1.29
C GLN A 107 7.92 -5.42 -2.62
N HIS A 108 8.94 -6.25 -2.88
CA HIS A 108 9.78 -6.15 -4.08
C HIS A 108 8.99 -6.32 -5.39
N ASN A 109 7.99 -7.19 -5.39
CA ASN A 109 7.10 -7.47 -6.52
C ASN A 109 6.22 -6.26 -6.93
N LEU A 110 6.00 -5.28 -6.05
CA LEU A 110 5.22 -4.09 -6.38
C LEU A 110 5.91 -3.24 -7.45
N ASP A 111 7.23 -3.12 -7.39
CA ASP A 111 8.00 -2.31 -8.35
C ASP A 111 7.78 -2.76 -9.79
N GLU A 112 7.88 -4.06 -10.03
CA GLU A 112 7.70 -4.66 -11.35
C GLU A 112 6.27 -4.48 -11.89
N VAL A 113 5.26 -4.76 -11.05
CA VAL A 113 3.85 -4.64 -11.45
C VAL A 113 3.46 -3.20 -11.76
N ILE A 114 3.95 -2.25 -10.95
CA ILE A 114 3.66 -0.83 -11.15
C ILE A 114 4.38 -0.31 -12.40
N LYS A 115 5.67 -0.65 -12.59
CA LYS A 115 6.43 -0.25 -13.80
C LYS A 115 5.81 -0.80 -15.07
N SER A 116 5.44 -2.08 -15.09
CA SER A 116 4.78 -2.69 -16.24
C SER A 116 3.42 -2.06 -16.54
N THR A 117 2.62 -1.75 -15.51
CA THR A 117 1.34 -1.05 -15.67
C THR A 117 1.54 0.38 -16.20
N ALA A 118 2.52 1.11 -15.66
CA ALA A 118 2.85 2.47 -16.11
C ALA A 118 3.34 2.50 -17.55
N ALA A 119 4.13 1.50 -17.97
CA ALA A 119 4.60 1.36 -19.36
C ALA A 119 3.42 1.18 -20.33
N ILE A 120 2.45 0.31 -20.02
CA ILE A 120 1.22 0.13 -20.80
C ILE A 120 0.46 1.46 -20.93
N LYS A 121 0.39 2.23 -19.83
CA LYS A 121 -0.28 3.54 -19.77
C LYS A 121 0.57 4.70 -20.31
N LYS A 122 1.79 4.43 -20.83
CA LYS A 122 2.73 5.42 -21.36
C LYS A 122 3.11 6.53 -20.35
N LEU A 123 3.24 6.16 -19.07
CA LEU A 123 3.60 7.07 -17.98
C LEU A 123 5.08 6.95 -17.65
N ARG A 124 5.69 8.04 -17.16
CA ARG A 124 7.04 8.02 -16.60
C ARG A 124 6.99 7.57 -15.15
N VAL A 125 7.95 6.76 -14.75
CA VAL A 125 8.13 6.29 -13.37
C VAL A 125 9.54 6.64 -12.90
N ASP A 126 9.64 7.40 -11.81
CA ASP A 126 10.89 7.60 -11.10
C ASP A 126 10.85 6.76 -9.80
N THR A 127 11.78 5.82 -9.67
CA THR A 127 11.85 4.87 -8.55
C THR A 127 12.91 5.30 -7.55
N ALA A 128 12.54 5.33 -6.26
CA ALA A 128 13.48 5.49 -5.15
C ALA A 128 13.35 4.31 -4.19
N ILE A 129 14.46 3.64 -3.93
CA ILE A 129 14.56 2.58 -2.91
C ILE A 129 15.18 3.21 -1.66
N ARG A 130 14.48 3.12 -0.53
CA ARG A 130 14.95 3.65 0.75
C ARG A 130 15.06 2.53 1.78
N LEU A 131 16.17 2.48 2.51
CA LEU A 131 16.32 1.57 3.64
C LEU A 131 15.53 2.12 4.82
N LEU A 132 14.57 1.34 5.33
CA LEU A 132 13.87 1.66 6.56
C LEU A 132 14.56 0.98 7.73
N TYR A 133 15.07 1.78 8.66
CA TYR A 133 15.57 1.25 9.93
C TYR A 133 14.39 1.01 10.87
N VAL A 134 14.21 -0.23 11.29
CA VAL A 134 13.23 -0.62 12.30
C VAL A 134 13.97 -1.34 13.42
N LYS A 135 13.82 -0.87 14.66
CA LYS A 135 14.38 -1.56 15.82
C LYS A 135 13.79 -2.97 15.90
N GLU A 136 14.63 -3.97 16.05
CA GLU A 136 14.22 -5.38 16.04
C GLU A 136 13.12 -5.70 17.07
N GLU A 137 13.23 -5.12 18.27
CA GLU A 137 12.22 -5.23 19.34
C GLU A 137 10.82 -4.78 18.88
N SER A 138 10.75 -3.78 18.00
CA SER A 138 9.47 -3.28 17.48
C SER A 138 8.83 -4.27 16.51
N LEU A 139 9.64 -5.06 15.79
CA LEU A 139 9.15 -6.17 14.97
C LEU A 139 8.74 -7.37 15.84
N ARG A 140 9.47 -7.66 16.92
CA ARG A 140 9.14 -8.77 17.84
C ARG A 140 7.80 -8.56 18.54
N ARG A 141 7.46 -7.32 18.94
CA ARG A 141 6.11 -6.98 19.45
C ARG A 141 4.99 -7.29 18.46
N CYS A 142 5.29 -7.26 17.16
CA CYS A 142 4.34 -7.65 16.11
C CYS A 142 4.21 -9.18 15.96
N HIS A 143 5.21 -9.97 16.37
CA HIS A 143 5.25 -11.44 16.20
C HIS A 143 4.74 -12.23 17.41
N LEU A 144 4.30 -11.58 18.50
CA LEU A 144 3.78 -12.27 19.70
C LEU A 144 2.43 -13.00 19.49
N SER A 145 2.00 -13.22 18.23
CA SER A 145 0.87 -14.09 17.88
C SER A 145 1.21 -15.25 16.94
N GLY A 146 2.49 -15.58 16.69
CA GLY A 146 2.82 -16.72 15.83
C GLY A 146 4.31 -17.05 15.77
N HIS A 147 4.66 -18.26 16.21
CA HIS A 147 5.98 -18.84 16.04
C HIS A 147 6.20 -19.21 14.57
N HIS A 148 7.05 -18.50 13.84
CA HIS A 148 7.71 -19.02 12.64
C HIS A 148 9.17 -18.57 12.56
N ALA A 149 10.00 -19.50 12.08
CA ALA A 149 11.45 -19.52 12.17
C ALA A 149 12.14 -18.32 11.47
N ALA A 150 13.26 -17.93 12.06
CA ALA A 150 14.15 -16.89 11.54
C ALA A 150 14.79 -17.32 10.21
N SER A 151 14.31 -16.75 9.11
CA SER A 151 15.09 -16.63 7.87
C SER A 151 15.80 -15.28 7.89
N GLU A 152 17.01 -15.21 7.34
CA GLU A 152 17.86 -14.01 7.26
C GLU A 152 17.04 -12.79 6.79
N LYS A 153 16.71 -11.91 7.73
CA LYS A 153 15.86 -10.75 7.46
C LYS A 153 16.68 -9.67 6.76
N LYS A 154 16.74 -9.72 5.43
CA LYS A 154 17.18 -8.59 4.61
C LYS A 154 16.39 -7.35 5.03
N ALA A 155 17.07 -6.22 5.24
CA ALA A 155 16.41 -5.00 5.69
C ALA A 155 15.26 -4.62 4.74
N PRO A 156 14.05 -4.33 5.25
CA PRO A 156 12.93 -3.97 4.40
C PRO A 156 13.26 -2.70 3.60
N SER A 157 13.10 -2.80 2.29
CA SER A 157 13.36 -1.70 1.36
C SER A 157 12.03 -1.04 0.99
N LEU A 158 11.86 0.21 1.38
CA LEU A 158 10.73 1.03 0.95
C LEU A 158 10.91 1.40 -0.51
N ILE A 159 9.95 1.00 -1.33
CA ILE A 159 9.83 1.41 -2.72
C ILE A 159 8.90 2.61 -2.76
N VAL A 160 9.39 3.71 -3.33
CA VAL A 160 8.60 4.90 -3.64
C VAL A 160 8.67 5.12 -5.14
N LEU A 161 7.51 5.12 -5.79
CA LEU A 161 7.38 5.28 -7.24
C LEU A 161 6.60 6.56 -7.50
N LYS A 162 7.27 7.57 -8.05
CA LYS A 162 6.61 8.80 -8.52
C LYS A 162 6.23 8.63 -9.98
N ILE A 163 4.97 8.92 -10.30
CA ILE A 163 4.39 8.65 -11.61
C ILE A 163 3.73 9.92 -12.14
N GLY A 164 3.91 10.22 -13.42
CA GLY A 164 3.31 11.38 -14.07
C GLY A 164 3.49 11.39 -15.59
N LYS A 165 2.80 12.33 -16.26
CA LYS A 165 2.99 12.67 -17.68
C LYS A 165 4.24 13.55 -17.85
N ARG A 166 4.81 13.56 -19.06
CA ARG A 166 5.95 14.44 -19.42
C ARG A 166 5.56 15.91 -19.30
#